data_AF-A0A1G4S0Y9-F1
#
_entry.id   AF-A0A1G4S0Y9-F1
#
_cell.length_a   1.000
_cell.length_b   1.000
_cell.length_c   1.000
_cell.angle_alpha   90.00
_cell.angle_beta   90.00
_cell.angle_gamma   90.00
#
_symmetry.space_group_name_H-M   'P 1'
#
loop_
_entity.id
_entity.type
_entity.pdbx_description
1 polymer ?
#
loop_
_entity_poly.entity_id
_entity_poly.type
_entity_poly.pdbx_seq_one_letter_code
_entity_poly.pdbx_strand_id
1 'polypeptide(L)'
;MSKHIEKLKKQLVEVAEVVNSFKSEAVQVRIIDRLLEVMIESEKVDAEGVEMFGKKVRKLRVEDEGGGVSGRKKPGATKILNQLLNTDFFDSQRSISSIANYCKEQYDSDFKTSELSGILLKLANENKLRRERSNENNRFEYIKA
;
A
#
# COMPACT_ATOMS: atom_id res chain seq x y z
N MET A 1 -1.95 -15.58 27.37
CA MET A 1 -1.18 -15.71 26.11
C MET A 1 -1.15 -14.35 25.42
N SER A 2 -0.17 -14.06 24.56
CA SER A 2 -0.17 -12.78 23.85
C SER A 2 -1.42 -12.69 22.97
N LYS A 3 -2.08 -11.51 22.93
CA LYS A 3 -3.30 -11.29 22.12
C LYS A 3 -3.11 -11.61 20.63
N HIS A 4 -1.86 -11.60 20.16
CA HIS A 4 -1.50 -12.03 18.81
C HIS A 4 -1.59 -13.54 18.62
N ILE A 5 -1.10 -14.33 19.57
CA ILE A 5 -1.18 -15.80 19.51
C ILE A 5 -2.64 -16.26 19.47
N GLU A 6 -3.53 -15.60 20.23
CA GLU A 6 -4.96 -15.94 20.21
C GLU A 6 -5.64 -15.63 18.88
N LYS A 7 -5.28 -14.50 18.24
CA LYS A 7 -5.80 -14.15 16.91
C LYS A 7 -5.31 -15.11 15.82
N LEU A 8 -4.01 -15.45 15.82
CA LEU A 8 -3.43 -16.41 14.87
C LEU A 8 -4.08 -17.78 15.02
N LYS A 9 -4.27 -18.24 16.26
CA LYS A 9 -4.97 -19.49 16.53
C LYS A 9 -6.39 -19.49 15.96
N LYS A 10 -7.13 -18.39 16.13
CA LYS A 10 -8.49 -18.27 15.59
C LYS A 10 -8.51 -18.35 14.05
N GLN A 11 -7.63 -17.62 13.38
CA GLN A 11 -7.52 -17.63 11.92
C GLN A 11 -7.11 -19.00 11.38
N LEU A 12 -6.18 -19.68 12.06
CA LEU A 12 -5.74 -21.02 11.67
C LEU A 12 -6.89 -22.04 11.79
N VAL A 13 -7.72 -21.93 12.85
CA VAL A 13 -8.89 -22.79 13.03
C VAL A 13 -9.93 -22.57 11.93
N GLU A 14 -10.21 -21.31 11.58
CA GLU A 14 -11.15 -20.97 10.51
C GLU A 14 -10.68 -21.54 9.15
N VAL A 15 -9.39 -21.42 8.83
CA VAL A 15 -8.82 -21.99 7.58
C VAL A 15 -8.83 -23.51 7.62
N ALA A 16 -8.49 -24.13 8.76
CA ALA A 16 -8.47 -25.58 8.90
C ALA A 16 -9.87 -26.19 8.69
N GLU A 17 -10.93 -25.55 9.16
CA GLU A 17 -12.30 -26.02 8.95
C GLU A 17 -12.68 -26.03 7.45
N VAL A 18 -12.35 -24.94 6.73
CA VAL A 18 -12.61 -24.82 5.29
C VAL A 18 -11.77 -25.83 4.49
N VAL A 19 -10.49 -26.00 4.82
CA VAL A 19 -9.63 -26.98 4.13
C VAL A 19 -10.13 -28.41 4.39
N ASN A 20 -10.49 -28.74 5.63
CA ASN A 20 -11.01 -30.07 5.97
C ASN A 20 -12.40 -30.36 5.36
N SER A 21 -13.14 -29.34 4.91
CA SER A 21 -14.42 -29.53 4.21
C SER A 21 -14.25 -30.22 2.84
N PHE A 22 -13.05 -30.18 2.25
CA PHE A 22 -12.75 -30.87 1.00
C PHE A 22 -12.52 -32.36 1.26
N LYS A 23 -13.29 -33.23 0.60
CA LYS A 23 -13.22 -34.70 0.80
C LYS A 23 -11.93 -35.35 0.27
N SER A 24 -11.17 -34.66 -0.57
CA SER A 24 -9.96 -35.19 -1.20
C SER A 24 -8.72 -34.64 -0.52
N GLU A 25 -7.92 -35.53 0.07
CA GLU A 25 -6.64 -35.18 0.70
C GLU A 25 -5.69 -34.50 -0.29
N ALA A 26 -5.61 -34.98 -1.53
CA ALA A 26 -4.80 -34.36 -2.56
C ALA A 26 -5.23 -32.90 -2.85
N VAL A 27 -6.53 -32.61 -2.78
CA VAL A 27 -7.05 -31.24 -2.94
C VAL A 27 -6.71 -30.39 -1.72
N GLN A 28 -6.83 -30.94 -0.51
CA GLN A 28 -6.44 -30.24 0.73
C GLN A 28 -4.97 -29.80 0.69
N VAL A 29 -4.06 -30.72 0.32
CA VAL A 29 -2.61 -30.44 0.22
C VAL A 29 -2.35 -29.34 -0.80
N ARG A 30 -2.96 -29.39 -1.98
CA ARG A 30 -2.79 -28.34 -3.00
C ARG A 30 -3.29 -26.97 -2.55
N ILE A 31 -4.38 -26.93 -1.79
CA ILE A 31 -4.91 -25.67 -1.24
C ILE A 31 -3.96 -25.10 -0.19
N ILE A 32 -3.41 -25.95 0.70
CA ILE A 32 -2.43 -25.54 1.70
C ILE A 32 -1.16 -25.01 1.03
N ASP A 33 -0.62 -25.74 0.05
CA ASP A 33 0.59 -25.32 -0.69
C ASP A 33 0.39 -23.95 -1.35
N ARG A 34 -0.77 -23.73 -1.99
CA ARG A 34 -1.08 -22.45 -2.63
C ARG A 34 -1.25 -21.32 -1.61
N LEU A 35 -1.86 -21.61 -0.46
CA LEU A 35 -2.07 -20.62 0.60
C LEU A 35 -0.73 -20.20 1.23
N LEU A 36 0.18 -21.16 1.46
CA LEU A 36 1.54 -20.90 1.92
C LEU A 36 2.34 -20.06 0.91
N GLU A 37 2.23 -20.36 -0.38
CA GLU A 37 2.89 -19.58 -1.45
C GLU A 37 2.43 -18.11 -1.44
N VAL A 38 1.12 -17.88 -1.32
CA VAL A 38 0.54 -16.52 -1.22
C VAL A 38 0.96 -15.81 0.07
N MET A 39 1.09 -16.54 1.19
CA MET A 39 1.59 -15.97 2.44
C MET A 39 3.06 -15.57 2.32
N ILE A 40 3.90 -16.41 1.73
CA ILE A 40 5.31 -16.10 1.49
C ILE A 40 5.45 -14.91 0.52
N GLU A 41 4.63 -14.84 -0.53
CA GLU A 41 4.63 -13.69 -1.45
C GLU A 41 4.19 -12.42 -0.74
N SER A 42 3.16 -12.49 0.11
CA SER A 42 2.70 -11.35 0.91
C SER A 42 3.77 -10.90 1.92
N GLU A 43 4.47 -11.84 2.54
CA GLU A 43 5.55 -11.55 3.49
C GLU A 43 6.81 -11.02 2.78
N LYS A 44 7.09 -11.43 1.53
CA LYS A 44 8.13 -10.82 0.69
C LYS A 44 7.80 -9.38 0.33
N VAL A 45 6.55 -9.07 0.01
CA VAL A 45 6.12 -7.68 -0.22
C VAL A 45 6.26 -6.82 1.04
N ASP A 46 6.07 -7.41 2.23
CA ASP A 46 6.28 -6.73 3.52
C ASP A 46 7.78 -6.62 3.88
N ALA A 47 8.57 -7.66 3.63
CA ALA A 47 10.01 -7.70 3.87
C ALA A 47 10.82 -6.81 2.90
N GLU A 48 10.42 -6.71 1.62
CA GLU A 48 10.99 -5.72 0.69
C GLU A 48 10.58 -4.28 1.06
N GLY A 49 9.49 -4.10 1.81
CA GLY A 49 9.14 -2.84 2.47
C GLY A 49 10.05 -2.49 3.66
N VAL A 50 10.66 -3.48 4.32
CA VAL A 50 11.58 -3.30 5.46
C VAL A 50 13.05 -3.21 5.03
N GLU A 51 13.46 -3.91 3.97
CA GLU A 51 14.82 -3.88 3.40
C GLU A 51 15.18 -2.52 2.75
N MET A 52 14.18 -1.68 2.45
CA MET A 52 14.37 -0.31 1.92
C MET A 52 14.68 0.75 3.00
N PHE A 53 14.83 0.37 4.27
CA PHE A 53 15.19 1.29 5.37
C PHE A 53 16.57 1.04 5.99
N GLY A 54 17.31 0.01 5.57
CA GLY A 54 18.53 -0.44 6.25
C GLY A 54 19.88 0.10 5.76
N LYS A 55 19.96 0.83 4.63
CA LYS A 55 21.28 1.18 4.04
C LYS A 55 21.36 2.63 3.58
N LYS A 56 21.49 3.55 4.54
CA LYS A 56 21.95 4.91 4.20
C LYS A 56 22.72 5.60 5.32
N VAL A 57 23.95 5.16 5.60
CA VAL A 57 24.99 6.01 6.21
C VAL A 57 26.39 5.59 5.73
N ARG A 58 27.17 6.58 5.24
CA ARG A 58 28.59 6.59 4.77
C ARG A 58 28.79 6.20 3.30
N LYS A 59 29.44 6.97 2.40
CA LYS A 59 30.34 8.14 2.54
C LYS A 59 30.60 8.76 1.14
N LEU A 60 30.62 10.09 1.06
CA LEU A 60 31.41 11.04 0.20
C LEU A 60 31.85 10.62 -1.22
N ARG A 61 31.44 11.34 -2.30
CA ARG A 61 32.15 12.48 -3.01
C ARG A 61 33.25 11.95 -3.96
N VAL A 62 33.31 12.19 -5.28
CA VAL A 62 33.52 13.43 -6.08
C VAL A 62 33.42 13.02 -7.58
N GLU A 63 32.94 13.96 -8.43
CA GLU A 63 33.04 14.18 -9.91
C GLU A 63 33.54 13.02 -10.83
N ASP A 64 32.95 12.77 -12.00
CA ASP A 64 33.17 13.59 -13.21
C ASP A 64 32.26 13.20 -14.41
N GLU A 65 31.99 14.21 -15.24
CA GLU A 65 31.41 14.31 -16.60
C GLU A 65 30.46 13.25 -17.22
N GLY A 66 29.32 13.76 -17.73
CA GLY A 66 28.50 13.08 -18.73
C GLY A 66 27.10 13.69 -18.85
N GLY A 67 26.90 14.59 -19.81
CA GLY A 67 25.74 15.47 -19.92
C GLY A 67 24.38 14.79 -20.15
N GLY A 68 23.31 15.57 -19.94
CA GLY A 68 21.96 15.14 -20.29
C GLY A 68 20.82 15.90 -19.61
N VAL A 69 20.53 17.10 -20.10
CA VAL A 69 19.21 17.77 -20.13
C VAL A 69 18.49 18.02 -18.80
N SER A 70 18.38 19.31 -18.49
CA SER A 70 17.47 19.89 -17.48
C SER A 70 16.00 19.60 -17.83
N GLY A 71 15.51 18.41 -17.51
CA GLY A 71 14.10 18.07 -17.53
C GLY A 71 13.43 18.51 -16.23
N ARG A 72 12.44 19.40 -16.30
CA ARG A 72 11.56 19.74 -15.17
C ARG A 72 11.05 18.45 -14.54
N LYS A 73 11.62 18.05 -13.40
CA LYS A 73 11.20 16.83 -12.70
C LYS A 73 9.72 16.99 -12.34
N LYS A 74 8.86 16.16 -12.93
CA LYS A 74 7.42 16.12 -12.64
C LYS A 74 7.25 16.11 -11.11
N PRO A 75 6.37 16.94 -10.54
CA PRO A 75 6.20 16.99 -9.10
C PRO A 75 5.83 15.59 -8.59
N GLY A 76 6.62 15.06 -7.66
CA GLY A 76 6.37 13.72 -7.13
C GLY A 76 5.00 13.63 -6.44
N ALA A 77 4.44 12.42 -6.36
CA ALA A 77 3.11 12.14 -5.79
C ALA A 77 2.85 12.88 -4.46
N THR A 78 3.85 12.94 -3.59
CA THR A 78 3.74 13.64 -2.30
C THR A 78 3.46 15.14 -2.43
N LYS A 79 4.07 15.82 -3.40
CA LYS A 79 3.82 17.26 -3.61
C LYS A 79 2.41 17.50 -4.13
N ILE A 80 1.97 16.69 -5.10
CA ILE A 80 0.62 16.78 -5.68
C ILE A 80 -0.44 16.47 -4.63
N LEU A 81 -0.25 15.44 -3.81
CA LEU A 81 -1.16 15.12 -2.70
C LEU A 81 -1.25 16.27 -1.68
N ASN A 82 -0.13 16.89 -1.31
CA ASN A 82 -0.16 18.06 -0.42
C ASN A 82 -0.82 19.28 -1.08
N GLN A 83 -0.67 19.46 -2.39
CA GLN A 83 -1.37 20.50 -3.14
C GLN A 83 -2.89 20.22 -3.16
N LEU A 84 -3.30 18.97 -3.37
CA LEU A 84 -4.69 18.52 -3.32
C LEU A 84 -5.33 18.74 -1.95
N LEU A 85 -4.58 18.65 -0.85
CA LEU A 85 -5.09 18.98 0.50
C LEU A 85 -5.46 20.46 0.67
N ASN A 86 -4.78 21.34 -0.07
CA ASN A 86 -5.10 22.77 -0.09
C ASN A 86 -6.30 23.08 -0.99
N THR A 87 -6.77 22.12 -1.77
CA THR A 87 -7.99 22.22 -2.59
C THR A 87 -9.18 21.58 -1.88
N ASP A 88 -10.35 21.74 -2.50
CA ASP A 88 -11.65 21.18 -2.16
C ASP A 88 -11.80 19.69 -2.57
N PHE A 89 -10.78 19.10 -3.20
CA PHE A 89 -10.83 17.73 -3.71
C PHE A 89 -11.15 16.66 -2.66
N PHE A 90 -10.66 16.86 -1.43
CA PHE A 90 -10.85 15.95 -0.29
C PHE A 90 -12.04 16.33 0.61
N ASP A 91 -12.86 17.32 0.25
CA ASP A 91 -14.05 17.68 1.02
C ASP A 91 -15.14 16.61 0.90
N SER A 92 -15.12 15.85 -0.19
CA SER A 92 -15.91 14.63 -0.39
C SER A 92 -15.06 13.37 -0.20
N GLN A 93 -15.69 12.24 0.14
CA GLN A 93 -15.03 10.94 0.20
C GLN A 93 -14.42 10.56 -1.15
N ARG A 94 -13.10 10.33 -1.18
CA ARG A 94 -12.37 9.92 -2.39
C ARG A 94 -11.69 8.57 -2.20
N SER A 95 -11.91 7.66 -3.14
CA SER A 95 -11.20 6.39 -3.21
C SER A 95 -9.80 6.55 -3.83
N ILE A 96 -8.88 5.65 -3.50
CA ILE A 96 -7.50 5.66 -4.05
C ILE A 96 -7.50 5.67 -5.59
N SER A 97 -8.41 4.91 -6.22
CA SER A 97 -8.55 4.88 -7.68
C SER A 97 -8.99 6.23 -8.24
N SER A 98 -9.92 6.92 -7.58
CA SER A 98 -10.35 8.26 -7.99
C SER A 98 -9.21 9.27 -7.87
N ILE A 99 -8.39 9.18 -6.82
CA ILE A 99 -7.22 10.03 -6.61
C ILE A 99 -6.18 9.79 -7.73
N ALA A 100 -5.91 8.53 -8.06
CA ALA A 100 -4.98 8.16 -9.13
C ALA A 100 -5.44 8.70 -10.50
N ASN A 101 -6.72 8.53 -10.83
CA ASN A 101 -7.29 9.04 -12.07
C ASN A 101 -7.20 10.57 -12.14
N TYR A 102 -7.52 11.26 -11.04
CA TYR A 102 -7.40 12.71 -10.98
C TYR A 102 -5.95 13.20 -11.18
N CYS A 103 -4.97 12.50 -10.57
CA CYS A 103 -3.56 12.80 -10.79
C CYS A 103 -3.13 12.58 -12.25
N LYS A 104 -3.67 11.55 -12.90
CA LYS A 104 -3.39 11.27 -14.32
C LYS A 104 -3.95 12.36 -15.24
N GLU A 105 -5.18 12.78 -14.99
CA GLU A 105 -5.86 13.80 -15.80
C GLU A 105 -5.31 15.21 -15.60
N GLN A 106 -5.09 15.62 -14.36
CA GLN A 106 -4.71 17.01 -14.03
C GLN A 106 -3.21 17.28 -14.05
N TYR A 107 -2.39 16.25 -13.79
CA TYR A 107 -0.94 16.41 -13.61
C TYR A 107 -0.11 15.57 -14.60
N ASP A 108 -0.73 14.91 -15.59
CA ASP A 108 -0.07 14.02 -16.56
C ASP A 108 0.87 13.02 -15.87
N SER A 109 0.44 12.53 -14.71
CA SER A 109 1.26 11.72 -13.80
C SER A 109 0.51 10.44 -13.45
N ASP A 110 0.98 9.32 -14.00
CA ASP A 110 0.40 8.00 -13.76
C ASP A 110 1.03 7.38 -12.51
N PHE A 111 0.47 7.72 -11.35
CA PHE A 111 0.91 7.18 -10.06
C PHE A 111 0.24 5.84 -9.77
N LYS A 112 1.02 4.86 -9.32
CA LYS A 112 0.47 3.58 -8.89
C LYS A 112 -0.31 3.75 -7.59
N THR A 113 -1.36 2.95 -7.42
CA THR A 113 -2.15 2.91 -6.18
C THR A 113 -1.30 2.54 -4.96
N SER A 114 -0.26 1.72 -5.13
CA SER A 114 0.70 1.37 -4.09
C SER A 114 1.59 2.54 -3.65
N GLU A 115 1.89 3.49 -4.55
CA GLU A 115 2.67 4.69 -4.23
C GLU A 115 1.80 5.71 -3.50
N LEU A 116 0.54 5.86 -3.91
CA LEU A 116 -0.41 6.76 -3.26
C LEU A 116 -0.84 6.23 -1.89
N SER A 117 -1.02 4.92 -1.73
CA SER A 117 -1.53 4.33 -0.48
C SER A 117 -0.61 4.61 0.72
N GLY A 118 0.71 4.49 0.55
CA GLY A 118 1.68 4.78 1.62
C GLY A 118 1.68 6.24 2.03
N ILE A 119 1.60 7.16 1.05
CA ILE A 119 1.58 8.60 1.32
C ILE A 119 0.24 9.00 1.96
N LEU A 120 -0.88 8.49 1.46
CA LEU A 120 -2.21 8.73 2.01
C LEU A 120 -2.34 8.20 3.45
N LEU A 121 -1.76 7.03 3.74
CA LEU A 121 -1.71 6.49 5.11
C LEU A 121 -0.89 7.40 6.03
N LYS A 122 0.26 7.90 5.58
CA LYS A 122 1.05 8.87 6.33
C LYS A 122 0.26 10.15 6.61
N LEU A 123 -0.40 10.71 5.61
CA LEU A 123 -1.25 11.90 5.76
C LEU A 123 -2.44 11.66 6.70
N ALA A 124 -2.98 10.45 6.71
CA ALA A 124 -4.01 10.07 7.65
C ALA A 124 -3.49 9.99 9.10
N ASN A 125 -2.30 9.41 9.30
CA ASN A 125 -1.63 9.39 10.61
C ASN A 125 -1.24 10.79 11.11
N GLU A 126 -0.92 11.71 10.19
CA GLU A 126 -0.67 13.13 10.49
C GLU A 126 -1.96 13.93 10.78
N ASN A 127 -3.13 13.28 10.85
CA ASN A 127 -4.45 13.92 11.02
C ASN A 127 -4.79 14.97 9.95
N LYS A 128 -4.23 14.86 8.74
CA LYS A 128 -4.61 15.72 7.59
C LYS A 128 -5.77 15.13 6.80
N LEU A 129 -5.87 13.80 6.82
CA LEU A 129 -6.95 13.04 6.19
C LEU A 129 -7.53 12.08 7.23
N ARG A 130 -8.82 11.77 7.11
CA ARG A 130 -9.43 10.62 7.75
C ARG A 130 -9.61 9.53 6.72
N ARG A 131 -9.32 8.30 7.15
CA ARG A 131 -9.51 7.10 6.33
C ARG A 131 -10.69 6.31 6.88
N GLU A 132 -11.73 6.17 6.08
CA GLU A 132 -12.92 5.38 6.41
C GLU A 132 -13.05 4.20 5.45
N ARG A 133 -13.64 3.10 5.91
CA ARG A 133 -13.92 1.96 5.04
C ARG A 133 -15.32 2.13 4.49
N SER A 134 -15.43 2.21 3.17
CA SER A 134 -16.72 2.30 2.49
C SER A 134 -17.49 0.99 2.62
N ASN A 135 -18.80 1.10 2.88
CA ASN A 135 -19.67 -0.06 3.09
C ASN A 135 -19.96 -0.81 1.77
N GLU A 136 -19.94 -0.11 0.63
CA GLU A 136 -20.28 -0.68 -0.67
C GLU A 136 -19.22 -1.63 -1.24
N ASN A 137 -17.94 -1.32 -1.04
CA ASN A 137 -16.85 -1.99 -1.76
C ASN A 137 -15.69 -2.42 -0.84
N ASN A 138 -15.82 -2.25 0.48
CA ASN A 138 -14.79 -2.53 1.48
C ASN A 138 -13.44 -1.83 1.23
N ARG A 139 -13.41 -0.81 0.36
CA ARG A 139 -12.22 -0.01 0.07
C ARG A 139 -12.11 1.16 1.03
N PHE A 140 -10.89 1.65 1.17
CA PHE A 140 -10.63 2.84 1.97
C PHE A 140 -10.90 4.09 1.14
N GLU A 141 -11.70 4.97 1.74
CA GLU A 141 -11.98 6.30 1.25
C GLU A 141 -11.33 7.32 2.17
N TYR A 142 -10.89 8.42 1.57
CA TYR A 142 -10.15 9.48 2.23
C TYR A 142 -10.98 10.75 2.16
N ILE A 143 -11.15 11.38 3.31
CA ILE A 143 -11.81 12.66 3.48
C ILE A 143 -10.89 13.58 4.29
N LYS A 144 -10.97 14.89 4.08
CA LYS A 144 -10.24 15.87 4.88
C LYS A 144 -10.64 15.76 6.36
N ALA A 145 -9.63 15.79 7.24
CA ALA A 145 -9.84 15.67 8.69
C ALA A 145 -10.44 16.93 9.31
#